data_AF-A0A8H7UY31-F1
#
_entry.id   AF-A0A8H7UY31-F1
#
_cell.length_a   1.000
_cell.length_b   1.000
_cell.length_c   1.000
_cell.angle_alpha   90.00
_cell.angle_beta   90.00
_cell.angle_gamma   90.00
#
_symmetry.space_group_name_H-M   'P 1'
#
loop_
_entity.id
_entity.type
_entity.pdbx_description
1 polymer ?
#
loop_
_entity_poly.entity_id
_entity_poly.type
_entity_poly.pdbx_seq_one_letter_code
_entity_poly.pdbx_strand_id
1 'polypeptide(L)'
;MENQQQAGNMEQQTITTMLQSLQQIMQPTAHTDDQQSLAKIIRPRQPDTFHGERTVQQVEAWLYSLEKYAEFVNIDDHQMVLFAVTLLRDGAATWWRGVEYDMTTSTPSTWSEFKRVFKYEFKPANAEQLARQRLQQLHQTGSVEQYVREFRSLMPELPDMDTKDALFNFVQGLKYQCRLQVLMQKPFSLSEAYAYAEAYETAEQ
;
A
#
# COMPACT_ATOMS: atom_id res chain seq x y z
N MET A 1 58.45 51.57 -24.26
CA MET A 1 57.95 51.17 -22.94
C MET A 1 56.48 50.74 -22.96
N GLU A 2 55.69 51.06 -24.00
CA GLU A 2 54.27 50.65 -24.12
C GLU A 2 54.01 49.15 -24.40
N ASN A 3 54.90 48.46 -25.12
CA ASN A 3 54.66 47.07 -25.53
C ASN A 3 54.79 46.03 -24.41
N GLN A 4 55.37 46.40 -23.26
CA GLN A 4 55.53 45.49 -22.11
C GLN A 4 54.34 45.57 -21.13
N GLN A 5 53.56 46.66 -21.20
CA GLN A 5 52.43 46.91 -20.31
C GLN A 5 51.12 46.32 -20.87
N GLN A 6 51.01 46.19 -22.19
CA GLN A 6 49.88 45.51 -22.86
C GLN A 6 49.90 43.99 -22.68
N ALA A 7 51.08 43.36 -22.69
CA ALA A 7 51.20 41.92 -22.46
C ALA A 7 50.79 41.52 -21.03
N GLY A 8 51.22 42.29 -20.02
CA GLY A 8 50.85 42.04 -18.62
C GLY A 8 49.36 42.20 -18.33
N ASN A 9 48.67 43.13 -19.01
CA ASN A 9 47.22 43.29 -18.88
C ASN A 9 46.44 42.13 -19.51
N MET A 10 46.93 41.57 -20.62
CA MET A 10 46.28 40.44 -21.29
C MET A 10 46.44 39.15 -20.47
N GLU A 11 47.61 38.93 -19.86
CA GLU A 11 47.83 37.80 -18.96
C GLU A 11 46.94 37.87 -17.70
N GLN A 12 46.81 39.06 -17.08
CA GLN A 12 45.92 39.23 -15.93
C GLN A 12 44.45 39.01 -16.29
N GLN A 13 44.00 39.54 -17.44
CA GLN A 13 42.63 39.30 -17.92
C GLN A 13 42.36 37.81 -18.15
N THR A 14 43.32 37.09 -18.73
CA THR A 14 43.15 35.65 -19.01
C THR A 14 43.03 34.85 -17.71
N ILE A 15 43.85 35.15 -16.70
CA ILE A 15 43.79 34.50 -15.39
C ILE A 15 42.45 34.78 -14.68
N THR A 16 41.95 36.02 -14.74
CA THR A 16 40.64 36.38 -14.16
C THR A 16 39.49 35.64 -14.85
N THR A 17 39.51 35.52 -16.18
CA THR A 17 38.47 34.78 -16.91
C THR A 17 38.49 33.29 -16.58
N MET A 18 39.67 32.69 -16.44
CA MET A 18 39.77 31.27 -16.05
C MET A 18 39.25 31.04 -14.62
N LEU A 19 39.56 31.93 -13.66
CA LEU A 19 39.05 31.83 -12.29
C LEU A 19 37.52 31.97 -12.22
N GLN A 20 36.92 32.84 -13.03
CA GLN A 20 35.46 32.96 -13.13
C GLN A 20 34.81 31.70 -13.70
N SER A 21 35.41 31.07 -14.73
CA SER A 21 34.90 29.81 -15.26
C SER A 21 35.00 28.65 -14.25
N LEU A 22 36.06 28.60 -13.45
CA LEU A 22 36.24 27.60 -12.39
C LEU A 22 35.22 27.77 -11.24
N GLN A 23 34.81 29.00 -10.94
CA GLN A 23 33.75 29.27 -9.96
C GLN A 23 32.35 28.83 -10.44
N GLN A 24 32.08 28.86 -11.76
CA GLN A 24 30.82 28.32 -12.29
C GLN A 24 30.77 26.79 -12.26
N ILE A 25 31.92 26.11 -12.38
CA ILE A 25 32.01 24.64 -12.36
C ILE A 25 31.93 24.08 -10.92
N MET A 26 32.30 24.87 -9.90
CA MET A 26 32.19 24.49 -8.49
C MET A 26 30.82 24.81 -7.84
N GLN A 27 29.83 25.29 -8.60
CA GLN A 27 28.47 25.32 -8.09
C GLN A 27 27.97 23.87 -7.96
N PRO A 28 27.44 23.45 -6.80
CA PRO A 28 26.86 22.12 -6.66
C PRO A 28 25.71 22.03 -7.66
N THR A 29 25.90 21.28 -8.73
CA THR A 29 24.82 20.90 -9.65
C THR A 29 23.77 20.20 -8.80
N ALA A 30 22.63 20.87 -8.65
CA ALA A 30 21.46 20.38 -7.94
C ALA A 30 20.99 19.07 -8.58
N HIS A 31 21.54 17.95 -8.12
CA HIS A 31 20.95 16.63 -8.30
C HIS A 31 19.78 16.50 -7.33
N THR A 32 18.70 17.25 -7.59
CA THR A 32 17.47 17.17 -6.80
C THR A 32 16.20 17.38 -7.62
N ASP A 33 16.25 17.38 -8.95
CA ASP A 33 15.07 17.59 -9.80
C ASP A 33 14.54 16.31 -10.50
N ASP A 34 15.31 15.23 -10.56
CA ASP A 34 14.87 14.03 -11.29
C ASP A 34 13.73 13.27 -10.58
N GLN A 35 13.65 13.30 -9.24
CA GLN A 35 12.54 12.64 -8.52
C GLN A 35 11.19 13.38 -8.67
N GLN A 36 11.18 14.70 -8.92
CA GLN A 36 9.94 15.44 -9.19
C GLN A 36 9.45 15.26 -10.63
N SER A 37 10.31 14.79 -11.54
CA SER A 37 9.99 14.66 -12.97
C SER A 37 9.03 13.50 -13.28
N LEU A 38 9.13 12.38 -12.57
CA LEU A 38 8.31 11.19 -12.83
C LEU A 38 6.86 11.34 -12.31
N ALA A 39 6.66 12.01 -11.17
CA ALA A 39 5.33 12.31 -10.63
C ALA A 39 4.52 13.26 -11.53
N LYS A 40 5.17 14.09 -12.35
CA LYS A 40 4.52 14.95 -13.34
C LYS A 40 4.10 14.22 -14.61
N ILE A 41 4.74 13.09 -14.94
CA ILE A 41 4.50 12.32 -16.18
C ILE A 41 3.48 11.21 -15.94
N ILE A 42 3.56 10.53 -14.79
CA ILE A 42 2.68 9.41 -14.45
C ILE A 42 1.39 9.94 -13.83
N ARG A 43 0.25 9.67 -14.47
CA ARG A 43 -1.08 9.94 -13.91
C ARG A 43 -1.59 8.67 -13.23
N PRO A 44 -1.59 8.57 -11.89
CA PRO A 44 -2.10 7.40 -11.22
C PRO A 44 -3.59 7.25 -11.52
N ARG A 45 -4.06 6.00 -11.59
CA ARG A 45 -5.49 5.74 -11.69
C ARG A 45 -6.17 6.27 -10.43
N GLN A 46 -7.24 7.02 -10.60
CA GLN A 46 -8.03 7.49 -9.46
C GLN A 46 -8.70 6.30 -8.75
N PRO A 47 -8.78 6.32 -7.42
CA PRO A 47 -9.52 5.34 -6.64
C PRO A 47 -10.99 5.28 -7.06
N ASP A 48 -11.56 4.08 -7.01
CA ASP A 48 -12.97 3.86 -7.35
C ASP A 48 -13.91 4.48 -6.30
N THR A 49 -15.18 4.62 -6.64
CA THR A 49 -16.22 5.09 -5.72
C THR A 49 -16.62 4.02 -4.71
N PHE A 50 -17.05 4.45 -3.53
CA PHE A 50 -17.55 3.55 -2.47
C PHE A 50 -19.04 3.79 -2.23
N HIS A 51 -19.85 2.74 -2.35
CA HIS A 51 -21.32 2.84 -2.35
C HIS A 51 -21.95 2.47 -1.00
N GLY A 52 -21.17 1.89 -0.09
CA GLY A 52 -21.62 1.47 1.24
C GLY A 52 -21.49 -0.03 1.49
N GLU A 53 -20.59 -0.69 0.76
CA GLU A 53 -20.29 -2.10 0.90
C GLU A 53 -19.84 -2.44 2.33
N ARG A 54 -20.44 -3.49 2.92
CA ARG A 54 -20.19 -3.85 4.33
C ARG A 54 -19.35 -5.12 4.47
N THR A 55 -18.30 -5.25 3.68
CA THR A 55 -17.33 -6.34 3.82
C THR A 55 -15.97 -5.80 4.23
N VAL A 56 -15.24 -6.53 5.07
CA VAL A 56 -13.90 -6.11 5.53
C VAL A 56 -12.98 -5.88 4.32
N GLN A 57 -13.04 -6.79 3.35
CA GLN A 57 -12.20 -6.75 2.15
C GLN A 57 -12.44 -5.49 1.33
N GLN A 58 -13.70 -5.14 1.03
CA GLN A 58 -14.00 -3.94 0.23
C GLN A 58 -13.68 -2.66 0.98
N VAL A 59 -13.96 -2.60 2.28
CA VAL A 59 -13.62 -1.45 3.14
C VAL A 59 -12.10 -1.23 3.18
N GLU A 60 -11.31 -2.27 3.45
CA GLU A 60 -9.85 -2.14 3.51
C GLU A 60 -9.22 -1.89 2.13
N ALA A 61 -9.71 -2.55 1.08
CA ALA A 61 -9.21 -2.34 -0.28
C ALA A 61 -9.44 -0.90 -0.75
N TRP A 62 -10.61 -0.33 -0.44
CA TRP A 62 -10.92 1.06 -0.80
C TRP A 62 -10.02 2.04 -0.05
N LEU A 63 -9.87 1.88 1.27
CA LEU A 63 -8.96 2.71 2.08
C LEU A 63 -7.50 2.62 1.60
N TYR A 64 -7.03 1.40 1.31
CA TYR A 64 -5.70 1.17 0.78
C TYR A 64 -5.48 1.87 -0.56
N SER A 65 -6.48 1.81 -1.46
CA SER A 65 -6.39 2.49 -2.77
C SER A 65 -6.25 4.01 -2.63
N LEU A 66 -6.95 4.61 -1.67
CA LEU A 66 -6.83 6.04 -1.35
C LEU A 66 -5.45 6.38 -0.79
N GLU A 67 -4.94 5.57 0.14
CA GLU A 67 -3.61 5.76 0.73
C GLU A 67 -2.52 5.70 -0.33
N LYS A 68 -2.59 4.75 -1.27
CA LYS A 68 -1.64 4.65 -2.39
C LYS A 68 -1.75 5.79 -3.38
N TYR A 69 -2.96 6.27 -3.63
CA TYR A 69 -3.14 7.47 -4.46
C TYR A 69 -2.59 8.73 -3.77
N ALA A 70 -2.87 8.92 -2.48
CA ALA A 70 -2.39 10.05 -1.70
C ALA A 70 -0.85 10.06 -1.57
N GLU A 71 -0.24 8.89 -1.37
CA GLU A 71 1.23 8.71 -1.34
C GLU A 71 1.87 9.15 -2.67
N PHE A 72 1.23 8.83 -3.81
CA PHE A 72 1.73 9.22 -5.13
C PHE A 72 1.60 10.73 -5.40
N VAL A 73 0.45 11.32 -5.07
CA VAL A 73 0.12 12.71 -5.41
C VAL A 73 0.57 13.69 -4.30
N ASN A 74 1.03 13.18 -3.17
CA ASN A 74 1.48 13.93 -1.99
C ASN A 74 0.39 14.86 -1.42
N ILE A 75 -0.77 14.27 -1.11
CA ILE A 75 -1.94 14.96 -0.54
C ILE A 75 -1.81 15.01 0.99
N ASP A 76 -2.11 16.15 1.62
CA ASP A 76 -2.13 16.25 3.08
C ASP A 76 -3.37 15.58 3.71
N ASP A 77 -3.30 15.28 5.01
CA ASP A 77 -4.34 14.56 5.75
C ASP A 77 -5.74 15.16 5.59
N HIS A 78 -5.88 16.49 5.67
CA HIS A 78 -7.18 17.15 5.59
C HIS A 78 -7.72 17.13 4.15
N GLN A 79 -6.86 17.40 3.17
CA GLN A 79 -7.22 17.26 1.75
C GLN A 79 -7.59 15.81 1.40
N MET A 80 -6.95 14.83 2.04
CA MET A 80 -7.24 13.42 1.83
C MET A 80 -8.64 13.04 2.29
N VAL A 81 -9.08 13.55 3.45
CA VAL A 81 -10.46 13.38 3.92
C VAL A 81 -11.45 13.98 2.93
N LEU A 82 -11.24 15.23 2.52
CA LEU A 82 -12.12 15.89 1.54
C LEU A 82 -12.18 15.10 0.23
N PHE A 83 -11.04 14.63 -0.27
CA PHE A 83 -10.97 13.83 -1.48
C PHE A 83 -11.75 12.51 -1.34
N ALA A 84 -11.54 11.77 -0.24
CA ALA A 84 -12.25 10.52 0.02
C ALA A 84 -13.78 10.70 0.06
N VAL A 85 -14.25 11.80 0.67
CA VAL A 85 -15.68 12.15 0.72
C VAL A 85 -16.25 12.35 -0.68
N THR A 86 -15.49 12.94 -1.61
CA THR A 86 -15.95 13.12 -3.00
C THR A 86 -16.16 11.81 -3.77
N LEU A 87 -15.64 10.70 -3.25
CA LEU A 87 -15.75 9.36 -3.85
C LEU A 87 -16.85 8.51 -3.21
N LEU A 88 -17.52 9.01 -2.16
CA LEU A 88 -18.66 8.32 -1.55
C LEU A 88 -19.91 8.46 -2.43
N ARG A 89 -20.66 7.38 -2.57
CA ARG A 89 -21.91 7.30 -3.34
C ARG A 89 -23.01 6.66 -2.50
N ASP A 90 -24.26 6.85 -2.93
CA ASP A 90 -25.45 6.19 -2.38
C ASP A 90 -25.54 6.21 -0.84
N GLY A 91 -25.54 5.03 -0.22
CA GLY A 91 -25.64 4.87 1.23
C GLY A 91 -24.46 5.51 1.95
N ALA A 92 -23.26 5.40 1.40
CA ALA A 92 -22.06 5.99 2.01
C ALA A 92 -22.09 7.53 1.98
N ALA A 93 -22.55 8.13 0.89
CA ALA A 93 -22.71 9.58 0.80
C ALA A 93 -23.80 10.11 1.76
N THR A 94 -24.85 9.31 1.99
CA THR A 94 -25.92 9.64 2.93
C THR A 94 -25.43 9.59 4.37
N TRP A 95 -24.65 8.56 4.72
CA TRP A 95 -24.00 8.43 6.03
C TRP A 95 -23.07 9.61 6.32
N TRP A 96 -22.19 9.99 5.38
CA TRP A 96 -21.23 11.08 5.61
C TRP A 96 -21.93 12.42 5.86
N ARG A 97 -23.00 12.71 5.12
CA ARG A 97 -23.83 13.90 5.40
C ARG A 97 -24.35 13.90 6.83
N GLY A 98 -24.77 12.74 7.34
CA GLY A 98 -25.17 12.58 8.74
C GLY A 98 -24.05 12.92 9.72
N VAL A 99 -22.81 12.50 9.44
CA VAL A 99 -21.63 12.82 10.24
C VAL A 99 -21.34 14.33 10.24
N GLU A 100 -21.50 15.02 9.10
CA GLU A 100 -21.29 16.47 9.02
C GLU A 100 -22.35 17.29 9.77
N TYR A 101 -23.59 16.80 9.83
CA TYR A 101 -24.70 17.47 10.52
C TYR A 101 -24.80 17.13 12.01
N ASP A 102 -24.06 16.13 12.48
CA ASP A 102 -24.05 15.77 13.89
C ASP A 102 -23.33 16.85 14.71
N MET A 103 -24.11 17.74 15.32
CA MET A 103 -23.60 18.83 16.16
C MET A 103 -22.93 18.35 17.45
N THR A 104 -23.01 17.05 17.78
CA THR A 104 -22.44 16.47 18.99
C THR A 104 -21.04 15.90 18.76
N THR A 105 -20.64 15.67 17.51
CA THR A 105 -19.35 15.12 17.15
C THR A 105 -18.56 16.07 16.24
N SER A 106 -17.27 16.20 16.49
CA SER A 106 -16.40 16.91 15.55
C SER A 106 -16.31 16.10 14.26
N THR A 107 -16.54 16.76 13.12
CA THR A 107 -16.25 16.15 11.81
C THR A 107 -14.78 15.72 11.79
N PRO A 108 -14.46 14.49 11.34
CA PRO A 108 -13.09 14.02 11.22
C PRO A 108 -12.26 14.98 10.36
N SER A 109 -11.15 15.47 10.90
CA SER A 109 -10.27 16.45 10.23
C SER A 109 -8.94 15.85 9.79
N THR A 110 -8.60 14.68 10.36
CA THR A 110 -7.39 13.91 10.04
C THR A 110 -7.76 12.61 9.34
N TRP A 111 -6.83 12.08 8.54
CA TRP A 111 -7.06 10.81 7.84
C TRP A 111 -7.29 9.64 8.81
N SER A 112 -6.60 9.66 9.95
CA SER A 112 -6.73 8.65 11.01
C SER A 112 -8.13 8.65 11.65
N GLU A 113 -8.70 9.82 11.91
CA GLU A 113 -10.06 9.94 12.44
C GLU A 113 -11.10 9.46 11.42
N PHE A 114 -10.94 9.84 10.15
CA PHE A 114 -11.82 9.40 9.07
C PHE A 114 -11.82 7.88 8.96
N LYS A 115 -10.64 7.24 8.90
CA LYS A 115 -10.51 5.78 8.86
C LYS A 115 -11.22 5.10 10.03
N ARG A 116 -11.11 5.67 11.24
CA ARG A 116 -11.74 5.10 12.43
C ARG A 116 -13.27 5.11 12.31
N VAL A 117 -13.88 6.25 11.99
CA VAL A 117 -15.35 6.34 11.89
C VAL A 117 -15.88 5.59 10.67
N PHE A 118 -15.14 5.60 9.56
CA PHE A 118 -15.48 4.86 8.34
C PHE A 118 -15.47 3.36 8.58
N LYS A 119 -14.41 2.83 9.21
CA LYS A 119 -14.33 1.41 9.59
C LYS A 119 -15.43 1.04 10.59
N TYR A 120 -15.75 1.92 11.55
CA TYR A 120 -16.82 1.66 12.52
C TYR A 120 -18.19 1.51 11.84
N GLU A 121 -18.50 2.32 10.84
CA GLU A 121 -19.77 2.21 10.11
C GLU A 121 -19.80 0.99 9.19
N PHE A 122 -18.79 0.83 8.33
CA PHE A 122 -18.89 -0.11 7.20
C PHE A 122 -18.30 -1.49 7.49
N LYS A 123 -17.47 -1.67 8.53
CA LYS A 123 -17.06 -3.02 8.92
C LYS A 123 -18.17 -3.69 9.75
N PRO A 124 -18.56 -4.93 9.43
CA PRO A 124 -19.42 -5.72 10.31
C PRO A 124 -18.81 -5.84 11.71
N ALA A 125 -19.61 -5.62 12.76
CA ALA A 125 -19.15 -5.74 14.15
C ALA A 125 -18.63 -7.15 14.48
N ASN A 126 -19.14 -8.17 13.79
CA ASN A 126 -18.73 -9.57 13.92
C ASN A 126 -17.72 -10.02 12.85
N ALA A 127 -17.06 -9.09 12.15
CA ALA A 127 -16.13 -9.36 11.07
C ALA A 127 -15.06 -10.42 11.43
N GLU A 128 -14.38 -10.23 12.56
CA GLU A 128 -13.34 -11.16 13.01
C GLU A 128 -13.92 -12.54 13.33
N GLN A 129 -15.07 -12.60 14.01
CA GLN A 129 -15.74 -13.86 14.31
C GLN A 129 -16.14 -14.60 13.03
N LEU A 130 -16.66 -13.90 12.02
CA LEU A 130 -16.98 -14.48 10.72
C LEU A 130 -15.72 -14.96 9.99
N ALA A 131 -14.62 -14.21 10.05
CA ALA A 131 -13.34 -14.63 9.49
C ALA A 131 -12.82 -15.92 10.17
N ARG A 132 -12.93 -16.02 11.50
CA ARG A 132 -12.57 -17.26 12.23
C ARG A 132 -13.43 -18.44 11.84
N GLN A 133 -14.74 -18.23 11.68
CA GLN A 133 -15.65 -19.28 11.21
C GLN A 133 -15.30 -19.75 9.80
N ARG A 134 -14.99 -18.82 8.88
CA ARG A 134 -14.53 -19.16 7.53
C ARG A 134 -13.21 -19.92 7.57
N LEU A 135 -12.24 -19.49 8.39
CA LEU A 135 -10.97 -20.19 8.56
C LEU A 135 -11.17 -21.64 9.05
N GLN A 136 -12.04 -21.85 10.03
CA GLN A 136 -12.36 -23.19 10.54
C GLN A 136 -12.99 -24.11 9.48
N GLN A 137 -13.71 -23.54 8.52
CA GLN A 137 -14.35 -24.26 7.43
C GLN A 137 -13.48 -24.36 6.18
N LEU A 138 -12.34 -23.64 6.15
CA LEU A 138 -11.50 -23.52 4.97
C LEU A 138 -10.64 -24.78 4.79
N HIS A 139 -11.02 -25.57 3.79
CA HIS A 139 -10.31 -26.78 3.39
C HIS A 139 -10.03 -26.78 1.89
N GLN A 140 -8.93 -27.41 1.49
CA GLN A 140 -8.59 -27.62 0.09
C GLN A 140 -9.62 -28.56 -0.55
N THR A 141 -10.52 -28.02 -1.35
CA THR A 141 -11.51 -28.78 -2.13
C THR A 141 -11.10 -28.93 -3.59
N GLY A 142 -10.61 -27.85 -4.20
CA GLY A 142 -10.07 -27.78 -5.55
C GLY A 142 -8.54 -27.88 -5.61
N SER A 143 -7.94 -26.97 -6.37
CA SER A 143 -6.48 -26.84 -6.51
C SER A 143 -5.84 -26.23 -5.25
N VAL A 144 -4.56 -26.50 -5.06
CA VAL A 144 -3.74 -25.84 -4.04
C VAL A 144 -3.73 -24.33 -4.28
N GLU A 145 -3.58 -23.88 -5.53
CA GLU A 145 -3.55 -22.46 -5.86
C GLU A 145 -4.81 -21.71 -5.36
N GLN A 146 -5.99 -22.29 -5.60
CA GLN A 146 -7.26 -21.71 -5.13
C GLN A 146 -7.30 -21.68 -3.60
N TYR A 147 -6.94 -22.78 -2.95
CA TYR A 147 -6.91 -22.87 -1.50
C TYR A 147 -5.96 -21.85 -0.86
N VAL A 148 -4.74 -21.70 -1.41
CA VAL A 148 -3.75 -20.72 -0.96
C VAL A 148 -4.28 -19.30 -1.13
N ARG A 149 -4.95 -19.01 -2.25
CA ARG A 149 -5.56 -17.69 -2.49
C ARG A 149 -6.63 -17.36 -1.45
N GLU A 150 -7.54 -18.29 -1.18
CA GLU A 150 -8.59 -18.13 -0.17
C GLU A 150 -7.98 -17.95 1.22
N PHE A 151 -7.00 -18.77 1.60
CA PHE A 151 -6.31 -18.65 2.89
C PHE A 151 -5.62 -17.29 3.06
N ARG A 152 -4.89 -16.83 2.03
CA ARG A 152 -4.21 -15.52 2.05
C ARG A 152 -5.20 -14.36 2.17
N SER A 153 -6.36 -14.44 1.51
CA SER A 153 -7.39 -13.40 1.59
C SER A 153 -8.00 -13.27 2.99
N LEU A 154 -7.93 -14.33 3.79
CA LEU A 154 -8.48 -14.40 5.15
C LEU A 154 -7.54 -13.80 6.21
N MET A 155 -6.23 -13.85 5.99
CA MET A 155 -5.24 -13.40 7.00
C MET A 155 -5.39 -11.92 7.40
N PRO A 156 -5.64 -10.95 6.49
CA PRO A 156 -5.86 -9.56 6.88
C PRO A 156 -7.11 -9.34 7.76
N GLU A 157 -8.07 -10.27 7.75
CA GLU A 157 -9.28 -10.20 8.58
C GLU A 157 -9.04 -10.74 10.01
N LEU A 158 -7.85 -11.31 10.28
CA LEU A 158 -7.48 -11.97 11.54
C LEU A 158 -6.18 -11.35 12.10
N PRO A 159 -6.22 -10.08 12.57
CA PRO A 159 -5.03 -9.32 12.93
C PRO A 159 -4.25 -9.88 14.14
N ASP A 160 -4.89 -10.72 14.95
CA ASP A 160 -4.32 -11.32 16.15
C ASP A 160 -3.86 -12.78 15.95
N MET A 161 -3.98 -13.31 14.73
CA MET A 161 -3.54 -14.66 14.39
C MET A 161 -2.01 -14.74 14.46
N ASP A 162 -1.49 -15.61 15.33
CA ASP A 162 -0.06 -15.88 15.39
C ASP A 162 0.43 -16.62 14.13
N THR A 163 1.66 -16.36 13.71
CA THR A 163 2.27 -16.98 12.53
C THR A 163 2.31 -18.51 12.61
N LYS A 164 2.53 -19.09 13.80
CA LYS A 164 2.54 -20.56 13.99
C LYS A 164 1.14 -21.13 13.90
N ASP A 165 0.16 -20.43 14.47
CA ASP A 165 -1.25 -20.84 14.39
C ASP A 165 -1.76 -20.74 12.95
N ALA A 166 -1.40 -19.68 12.22
CA ALA A 166 -1.71 -19.54 10.81
C ALA A 166 -1.10 -20.70 9.99
N LEU A 167 0.18 -21.00 10.21
CA LEU A 167 0.84 -22.14 9.56
C LEU A 167 0.14 -23.47 9.89
N PHE A 168 -0.18 -23.70 11.16
CA PHE A 168 -0.89 -24.89 11.60
C PHE A 168 -2.25 -25.01 10.89
N ASN A 169 -3.08 -23.96 10.92
CA ASN A 169 -4.40 -23.96 10.29
C ASN A 169 -4.31 -24.20 8.78
N PHE A 170 -3.34 -23.58 8.09
CA PHE A 170 -3.10 -23.81 6.67
C PHE A 170 -2.79 -25.29 6.39
N VAL A 171 -1.82 -25.86 7.11
CA VAL A 171 -1.42 -27.25 6.88
C VAL A 171 -2.57 -28.22 7.22
N GLN A 172 -3.35 -27.95 8.26
CA GLN A 172 -4.51 -28.79 8.60
C GLN A 172 -5.61 -28.76 7.53
N GLY A 173 -5.80 -27.64 6.85
CA GLY A 173 -6.82 -27.49 5.81
C GLY A 173 -6.45 -28.13 4.46
N LEU A 174 -5.19 -28.51 4.22
CA LEU A 174 -4.78 -29.25 3.03
C LEU A 174 -5.42 -30.65 2.94
N LYS A 175 -5.59 -31.15 1.70
CA LYS A 175 -5.97 -32.56 1.45
C LYS A 175 -4.94 -33.49 2.08
N TYR A 176 -5.40 -34.67 2.52
CA TYR A 176 -4.59 -35.61 3.30
C TYR A 176 -3.20 -35.89 2.70
N GLN A 177 -3.13 -36.22 1.40
CA GLN A 177 -1.87 -36.56 0.75
C GLN A 177 -0.92 -35.35 0.65
N CYS A 178 -1.44 -34.19 0.21
CA CYS A 178 -0.68 -32.94 0.16
C CYS A 178 -0.17 -32.54 1.56
N ARG A 179 -1.02 -32.65 2.58
CA ARG A 179 -0.66 -32.37 3.97
C ARG A 179 0.52 -33.22 4.45
N LEU A 180 0.52 -34.53 4.15
CA LEU A 180 1.63 -35.41 4.53
C LEU A 180 2.94 -34.96 3.89
N GLN A 181 2.91 -34.65 2.59
CA GLN A 181 4.11 -34.21 1.86
C GLN A 181 4.65 -32.88 2.41
N VAL A 182 3.78 -31.91 2.67
CA VAL A 182 4.17 -30.65 3.30
C VAL A 182 4.78 -30.89 4.69
N LEU A 183 4.15 -31.73 5.53
CA LEU A 183 4.67 -32.03 6.87
C LEU A 183 6.04 -32.74 6.85
N MET A 184 6.31 -33.58 5.84
CA MET A 184 7.61 -34.23 5.68
C MET A 184 8.74 -33.22 5.42
N GLN A 185 8.43 -32.10 4.75
CA GLN A 185 9.39 -31.01 4.49
C GLN A 185 9.61 -30.09 5.70
N LYS A 186 8.77 -30.20 6.75
CA LYS A 186 8.87 -29.43 8.01
C LYS A 186 8.94 -27.90 7.77
N PRO A 187 7.92 -27.30 7.14
CA PRO A 187 7.89 -25.86 6.91
C PRO A 187 7.92 -25.09 8.23
N PHE A 188 8.66 -23.98 8.26
CA PHE A 188 8.66 -23.04 9.40
C PHE A 188 7.94 -21.72 9.06
N SER A 189 7.42 -21.59 7.85
CA SER A 189 6.66 -20.42 7.41
C SER A 189 5.51 -20.79 6.47
N LEU A 190 4.53 -19.90 6.36
CA LEU A 190 3.45 -20.02 5.39
C LEU A 190 3.99 -20.06 3.95
N SER A 191 4.98 -19.23 3.63
CA SER A 191 5.59 -19.18 2.29
C SER A 191 6.17 -20.52 1.86
N GLU A 192 6.86 -21.22 2.77
CA GLU A 192 7.37 -22.56 2.51
C GLU A 192 6.25 -23.59 2.39
N ALA A 193 5.26 -23.54 3.28
CA ALA A 193 4.12 -24.46 3.22
C ALA A 193 3.34 -24.31 1.90
N TYR A 194 3.18 -23.08 1.40
CA TYR A 194 2.60 -22.82 0.07
C TYR A 194 3.43 -23.46 -1.04
N ALA A 195 4.74 -23.19 -1.06
CA ALA A 195 5.63 -23.71 -2.09
C ALA A 195 5.66 -25.25 -2.11
N TYR A 196 5.70 -25.89 -0.94
CA TYR A 196 5.69 -27.36 -0.84
C TYR A 196 4.35 -27.96 -1.28
N ALA A 197 3.22 -27.31 -0.97
CA ALA A 197 1.91 -27.75 -1.42
C ALA A 197 1.77 -27.64 -2.95
N GLU A 198 2.19 -26.51 -3.53
CA GLU A 198 2.15 -26.27 -4.99
C GLU A 198 3.09 -27.22 -5.75
N ALA A 199 4.28 -27.47 -5.22
CA ALA A 199 5.24 -28.43 -5.80
C ALA A 199 4.68 -29.85 -5.83
N TYR A 200 3.97 -30.26 -4.76
CA TYR A 200 3.32 -31.57 -4.72
C TYR A 200 2.21 -31.69 -5.77
N GLU A 201 1.32 -30.70 -5.87
CA GLU A 201 0.22 -30.72 -6.84
C GLU A 201 0.73 -30.74 -8.29
N THR A 202 1.82 -30.02 -8.58
CA THR A 202 2.46 -30.03 -9.90
C THR A 202 3.07 -31.40 -10.24
N ALA A 203 3.55 -32.13 -9.25
CA ALA A 203 4.14 -33.46 -9.45
C ALA A 203 3.11 -34.59 -9.65
N GLU A 204 1.84 -34.36 -9.30
CA GLU A 204 0.75 -35.34 -9.49
C GLU A 204 -0.03 -35.16 -10.81
N GLN A 205 0.24 -34.09 -11.58
CA GLN A 205 -0.35 -33.84 -12.90
C GLN A 205 0.43 -34.53 -14.03
#